data_AF-A0A2M8Q6M7-F1
#
_entry.id   AF-A0A2M8Q6M7-F1
#
_cell.length_a   1.000
_cell.length_b   1.000
_cell.length_c   1.000
_cell.angle_alpha   90.00
_cell.angle_beta   90.00
_cell.angle_gamma   90.00
#
_symmetry.space_group_name_H-M   'P 1'
#
loop_
_entity.id
_entity.type
_entity.pdbx_description
1 polymer ?
#
loop_
_entity_poly.entity_id
_entity_poly.type
_entity_poly.pdbx_seq_one_letter_code
_entity_poly.pdbx_strand_id
1 'polypeptide(L)'
;TTVLIAMFAMMLTAVSYGRMARAYPAAGSAYTYVARELHPALGYFTGWSMLLDYMVNPLICVIWCSKALMGLFPGTPFWMWACAFAALFTVLNLRRITATAQTNEILTALMGVVILWTLGACA
;
A
#
# COMPACT_ATOMS: atom_id res chain seq x y z
N THR A 1 -16.70 -16.35 2.51
CA THR A 1 -16.99 -15.78 3.85
C THR A 1 -15.83 -14.96 4.41
N THR A 2 -14.59 -15.45 4.45
CA THR A 2 -13.42 -14.73 4.97
C THR A 2 -13.20 -13.34 4.35
N VAL A 3 -13.35 -13.22 3.03
CA VAL A 3 -13.22 -11.93 2.32
C VAL A 3 -14.26 -10.92 2.80
N LEU A 4 -15.51 -11.34 3.00
CA LEU A 4 -16.59 -10.44 3.46
C LEU A 4 -16.33 -9.92 4.88
N ILE A 5 -15.81 -10.79 5.75
CA ILE A 5 -15.42 -10.40 7.12
C ILE A 5 -14.27 -9.39 7.07
N ALA A 6 -13.25 -9.64 6.24
CA ALA A 6 -12.12 -8.73 6.07
C ALA A 6 -12.55 -7.38 5.50
N MET A 7 -13.44 -7.37 4.50
CA MET A 7 -14.00 -6.14 3.93
C MET A 7 -14.74 -5.31 4.98
N PHE A 8 -15.57 -5.95 5.80
CA PHE A 8 -16.27 -5.27 6.88
C PHE A 8 -15.30 -4.61 7.88
N ALA A 9 -14.26 -5.34 8.30
CA ALA A 9 -13.23 -4.81 9.20
C ALA A 9 -12.43 -3.63 8.58
N MET A 10 -12.07 -3.74 7.30
CA MET A 10 -11.40 -2.66 6.56
C MET A 10 -12.28 -1.42 6.43
N MET A 11 -13.59 -1.59 6.25
CA MET A 11 -14.54 -0.49 6.15
C MET A 11 -14.63 0.30 7.46
N LEU A 12 -14.69 -0.37 8.62
CA LEU A 12 -14.64 0.28 9.93
C LEU A 12 -13.35 1.09 10.12
N THR A 13 -12.23 0.56 9.64
CA THR A 13 -10.93 1.25 9.68
C THR A 13 -10.96 2.50 8.80
N ALA A 14 -11.44 2.37 7.56
CA ALA A 14 -11.52 3.49 6.61
C ALA A 14 -12.42 4.63 7.14
N VAL A 15 -13.57 4.32 7.73
CA VAL A 15 -14.47 5.33 8.30
C VAL A 15 -13.80 6.06 9.47
N SER A 16 -13.13 5.33 10.37
CA SER A 16 -12.41 5.92 11.51
C SER A 16 -11.29 6.86 11.07
N TYR A 17 -10.45 6.41 10.12
CA TYR A 17 -9.39 7.23 9.54
C TYR A 17 -9.92 8.46 8.81
N GLY A 18 -11.02 8.31 8.05
CA GLY A 18 -11.64 9.41 7.31
C GLY A 18 -12.19 10.51 8.22
N ARG A 19 -12.77 10.14 9.37
CA ARG A 19 -13.21 11.11 10.39
C ARG A 19 -12.02 11.84 11.03
N MET A 20 -10.98 11.11 11.40
CA MET A 20 -9.79 11.68 12.04
C MET A 20 -8.97 12.56 11.09
N ALA A 21 -8.88 12.21 9.81
CA ALA A 21 -8.21 13.02 8.80
C ALA A 21 -8.84 14.41 8.60
N ARG A 22 -10.16 14.52 8.80
CA ARG A 22 -10.88 15.81 8.78
C ARG A 22 -10.66 16.61 10.06
N ALA A 23 -10.59 15.94 11.22
CA ALA A 23 -10.36 16.59 12.50
C ALA A 23 -8.92 17.09 12.67
N TYR A 24 -7.94 16.33 12.16
CA TYR A 24 -6.52 16.64 12.21
C TYR A 24 -5.93 16.72 10.80
N PRO A 25 -6.09 17.86 10.10
CA PRO A 25 -5.55 18.09 8.76
C PRO A 25 -4.04 18.38 8.83
N ALA A 26 -3.27 17.46 9.42
CA ALA A 26 -1.82 17.54 9.57
C ALA A 26 -1.17 16.27 9.04
N ALA A 27 0.01 16.40 8.46
CA ALA A 27 0.79 15.27 7.98
C ALA A 27 1.29 14.45 9.19
N GLY A 28 0.80 13.21 9.32
CA GLY A 28 1.24 12.28 10.37
C GLY A 28 0.29 11.11 10.66
N SER A 29 -0.90 11.05 10.03
CA SER A 29 -1.76 9.86 10.02
C SER A 29 -2.08 9.35 11.44
N ALA A 30 -2.12 8.03 11.66
CA ALA A 30 -2.49 7.43 12.95
C ALA A 30 -1.56 7.81 14.11
N TYR A 31 -0.28 8.09 13.85
CA TYR A 31 0.62 8.65 14.87
C TYR A 31 0.01 9.94 15.45
N THR A 32 -0.38 10.88 14.58
CA THR A 32 -0.96 12.16 15.00
C THR A 32 -2.30 11.97 15.70
N TYR A 33 -3.14 11.05 15.22
CA TYR A 33 -4.46 10.81 15.81
C TYR A 33 -4.33 10.28 17.25
N VAL A 34 -3.50 9.26 17.46
CA VAL A 34 -3.31 8.65 18.80
C VAL A 34 -2.54 9.58 19.73
N ALA A 35 -1.53 10.30 19.21
CA ALA A 35 -0.75 11.25 20.01
C ALA A 35 -1.61 12.41 20.54
N ARG A 36 -2.60 12.87 19.76
CA ARG A 36 -3.46 14.00 20.15
C ARG A 36 -4.71 13.60 20.94
N GLU A 37 -5.32 12.45 20.62
CA GLU A 37 -6.58 12.02 21.25
C GLU A 37 -6.37 11.17 22.51
N LEU A 38 -5.31 10.34 22.55
CA LEU A 38 -5.07 9.43 23.67
C LEU A 38 -3.91 9.90 24.54
N HIS A 39 -2.69 9.78 24.03
CA HIS A 39 -1.48 10.11 24.78
C HIS A 39 -0.24 10.14 23.86
N PRO A 40 0.70 11.07 24.04
CA PRO A 40 1.93 11.14 23.24
C PRO A 40 2.76 9.85 23.24
N ALA A 41 2.84 9.16 24.38
CA ALA A 41 3.58 7.89 24.50
C ALA A 41 2.94 6.76 23.65
N LEU A 42 1.61 6.68 23.61
CA LEU A 42 0.91 5.71 22.76
C LEU A 42 1.08 6.06 21.29
N GLY A 43 1.02 7.37 20.98
CA GLY A 43 1.35 7.89 19.66
C GLY A 43 2.74 7.42 19.20
N TYR A 44 3.76 7.51 20.06
CA TYR A 44 5.11 7.03 19.74
C TYR A 44 5.14 5.55 19.33
N PHE A 45 4.47 4.66 20.08
CA PHE A 45 4.37 3.24 19.70
C PHE A 45 3.63 3.03 18.37
N THR A 46 2.55 3.78 18.13
CA THR A 46 1.83 3.75 16.85
C THR A 46 2.73 4.21 15.70
N GLY A 47 3.55 5.23 15.92
CA GLY A 47 4.52 5.73 14.93
C GLY A 47 5.57 4.67 14.57
N TRP A 48 6.11 3.95 15.56
CA TRP A 48 7.03 2.84 15.31
C TRP A 48 6.37 1.69 14.55
N SER A 49 5.14 1.35 14.90
CA SER A 49 4.37 0.33 14.17
C SER A 49 4.16 0.73 12.70
N MET A 50 3.81 1.98 12.43
CA MET A 50 3.67 2.49 11.07
C MET A 50 4.99 2.48 10.30
N LEU A 51 6.10 2.84 10.94
CA LEU A 51 7.41 2.80 10.32
C LEU A 51 7.78 1.36 9.93
N LEU A 52 7.54 0.39 10.82
CA LEU A 52 7.78 -1.02 10.52
C LEU A 52 6.89 -1.52 9.39
N ASP A 53 5.60 -1.19 9.39
CA ASP A 53 4.67 -1.54 8.31
C ASP A 53 5.16 -1.00 6.95
N TYR A 54 5.59 0.27 6.90
CA TYR A 54 6.13 0.88 5.70
C TYR A 54 7.48 0.30 5.26
N MET A 55 8.28 -0.28 6.15
CA MET A 55 9.51 -0.98 5.76
C MET A 55 9.23 -2.38 5.24
N VAL A 56 8.30 -3.10 5.88
CA VAL A 56 7.99 -4.49 5.58
C VAL A 56 7.21 -4.61 4.27
N ASN A 57 6.26 -3.70 4.01
CA ASN A 57 5.39 -3.78 2.84
C ASN A 57 6.17 -3.77 1.49
N PRO A 58 7.08 -2.80 1.22
CA PRO A 58 7.91 -2.83 0.01
C PRO A 58 8.80 -4.07 -0.09
N LEU A 59 9.32 -4.55 1.04
CA LEU A 59 10.19 -5.72 1.09
C LEU A 59 9.45 -6.99 0.64
N ILE A 60 8.22 -7.18 1.14
CA ILE A 60 7.36 -8.29 0.70
C ILE A 60 7.04 -8.16 -0.79
N CYS A 61 6.70 -6.96 -1.27
CA CYS A 61 6.43 -6.73 -2.69
C CYS A 61 7.62 -7.10 -3.59
N VAL A 62 8.85 -6.69 -3.23
CA VAL A 62 10.06 -7.02 -4.00
C VAL A 62 10.26 -8.54 -4.07
N ILE A 63 10.14 -9.24 -2.94
CA ILE A 63 10.31 -10.69 -2.89
C ILE A 63 9.26 -11.39 -3.76
N TRP A 64 8.00 -10.96 -3.64
CA TRP A 64 6.89 -11.58 -4.37
C TRP A 64 7.03 -11.38 -5.88
N CYS A 65 7.30 -10.16 -6.34
CA CYS A 65 7.54 -9.85 -7.74
C CYS A 65 8.77 -10.60 -8.29
N SER A 66 9.85 -10.68 -7.52
CA SER A 66 11.07 -11.40 -7.93
C SER A 66 10.80 -12.89 -8.11
N LYS A 67 10.06 -13.51 -7.18
CA LYS A 67 9.67 -14.92 -7.30
C LYS A 67 8.71 -15.16 -8.46
N ALA A 68 7.76 -14.27 -8.69
CA ALA A 68 6.84 -14.35 -9.83
C ALA A 68 7.62 -14.34 -11.16
N LEU A 69 8.61 -13.46 -11.31
CA LEU A 69 9.43 -13.38 -12.52
C LEU A 69 10.39 -14.56 -12.69
N MET A 70 10.94 -15.10 -11.61
CA MET A 70 11.71 -16.36 -11.67
C MET A 70 10.87 -17.53 -12.18
N GLY A 71 9.56 -17.55 -11.88
CA GLY A 71 8.64 -18.54 -12.44
C GLY A 71 8.46 -18.42 -13.96
N LEU A 72 8.56 -17.19 -14.49
CA LEU A 72 8.46 -16.91 -15.94
C LEU A 72 9.81 -17.10 -16.67
N PHE A 73 10.93 -16.85 -15.98
CA PHE A 73 12.29 -16.99 -16.51
C PHE A 73 13.13 -17.95 -15.66
N PRO A 74 12.96 -19.28 -15.85
CA PRO A 74 13.69 -20.29 -15.11
C PRO A 74 15.21 -20.15 -15.29
N GLY A 75 15.98 -20.32 -14.21
CA GLY A 75 17.45 -20.25 -14.25
C GLY A 75 18.04 -18.86 -14.00
N THR A 76 17.22 -17.82 -13.84
CA THR A 76 17.69 -16.50 -13.44
C THR A 76 17.91 -16.40 -11.92
N PRO A 77 18.97 -15.71 -11.44
CA PRO A 77 19.26 -15.61 -10.02
C PRO A 77 18.33 -14.61 -9.31
N PHE A 78 17.89 -14.94 -8.10
CA PHE A 78 16.95 -14.12 -7.32
C PHE A 78 17.42 -12.67 -7.10
N TRP A 79 18.71 -12.48 -6.80
CA TRP A 79 19.25 -11.15 -6.49
C TRP A 79 19.10 -10.16 -7.65
N MET A 80 19.15 -10.64 -8.89
CA MET A 80 19.01 -9.79 -10.08
C MET A 80 17.62 -9.14 -10.12
N TRP A 81 16.56 -9.94 -9.95
CA TRP A 81 15.19 -9.43 -9.91
C TRP A 81 14.90 -8.63 -8.65
N ALA A 82 15.44 -9.05 -7.49
CA ALA A 82 15.28 -8.31 -6.25
C ALA A 82 15.87 -6.91 -6.36
N CYS A 83 17.09 -6.77 -6.90
CA CYS A 83 17.71 -5.47 -7.15
C CYS A 83 16.94 -4.66 -8.19
N ALA A 84 16.46 -5.28 -9.28
CA ALA A 84 15.67 -4.59 -10.30
C ALA A 84 14.36 -4.01 -9.74
N PHE A 85 13.59 -4.81 -8.99
CA PHE A 85 12.33 -4.35 -8.38
C PHE A 85 12.56 -3.38 -7.23
N ALA A 86 13.60 -3.58 -6.41
CA ALA A 86 13.97 -2.62 -5.37
C ALA A 86 14.34 -1.26 -5.98
N ALA A 87 15.15 -1.25 -7.04
CA ALA A 87 15.49 -0.03 -7.77
C ALA A 87 14.25 0.62 -8.40
N LEU A 88 13.39 -0.17 -9.06
CA LEU A 88 12.14 0.30 -9.64
C LEU A 88 11.25 0.97 -8.60
N PHE A 89 10.96 0.29 -7.48
CA PHE A 89 10.14 0.85 -6.41
C PHE A 89 10.80 2.06 -5.78
N THR A 90 12.12 2.06 -5.57
CA THR A 90 12.83 3.22 -5.04
C THR A 90 12.68 4.42 -5.97
N VAL A 91 12.89 4.25 -7.28
CA VAL A 91 12.71 5.32 -8.27
C VAL A 91 11.26 5.82 -8.30
N LEU A 92 10.29 4.92 -8.24
CA LEU A 92 8.87 5.27 -8.21
C LEU A 92 8.48 6.03 -6.92
N ASN A 93 9.03 5.63 -5.76
CA ASN A 93 8.78 6.29 -4.48
C ASN A 93 9.50 7.65 -4.35
N LEU A 94 10.66 7.82 -5.00
CA LEU A 94 11.40 9.08 -5.02
C LEU A 94 10.79 10.10 -6.00
N ARG A 95 10.02 9.67 -7.00
CA ARG A 95 9.25 10.59 -7.86
C ARG A 95 8.14 11.23 -7.00
N ARG A 96 8.11 12.57 -6.97
CA ARG A 96 7.24 13.40 -6.09
C ARG A 96 5.83 12.83 -5.88
N ILE A 97 5.30 13.00 -4.67
CA ILE A 97 3.94 12.65 -4.21
C ILE A 97 2.81 13.09 -5.16
N THR A 98 3.00 14.17 -5.94
CA THR A 98 2.05 14.57 -7.00
C THR A 98 1.93 13.52 -8.11
N ALA A 99 3.04 12.86 -8.47
CA ALA A 99 3.05 11.72 -9.37
C ALA A 99 2.43 10.48 -8.73
N THR A 100 2.57 10.25 -7.42
CA THR A 100 1.96 9.10 -6.74
C THR A 100 0.43 9.19 -6.73
N ALA A 101 -0.15 10.37 -6.48
CA ALA A 101 -1.60 10.57 -6.54
C ALA A 101 -2.15 10.35 -7.97
N GLN A 102 -1.50 10.93 -8.98
CA GLN A 102 -1.89 10.75 -10.40
C GLN A 102 -1.66 9.32 -10.89
N THR A 103 -0.58 8.66 -10.45
CA THR A 103 -0.30 7.26 -10.81
C THR A 103 -1.32 6.34 -10.17
N ASN A 104 -1.74 6.59 -8.93
CA ASN A 104 -2.75 5.78 -8.26
C ASN A 104 -4.13 5.94 -8.93
N GLU A 105 -4.46 7.14 -9.41
CA GLU A 105 -5.65 7.40 -10.22
C GLU A 105 -5.60 6.65 -11.56
N ILE A 106 -4.46 6.69 -12.26
CA ILE A 106 -4.25 5.93 -13.52
C ILE A 106 -4.33 4.41 -13.28
N LEU A 107 -3.71 3.92 -12.19
CA LEU A 107 -3.74 2.50 -11.83
C LEU A 107 -5.18 2.05 -11.52
N THR A 108 -5.92 2.87 -10.79
CA THR A 108 -7.33 2.62 -10.46
C THR A 108 -8.19 2.61 -11.72
N ALA A 109 -7.95 3.54 -12.65
CA ALA A 109 -8.64 3.58 -13.94
C ALA A 109 -8.32 2.32 -14.77
N LEU A 110 -7.06 1.92 -14.87
CA LEU A 110 -6.64 0.70 -15.56
C LEU A 110 -7.26 -0.56 -14.93
N MET A 111 -7.26 -0.66 -13.61
CA MET A 111 -7.93 -1.76 -12.90
C MET A 111 -9.44 -1.76 -13.17
N GLY A 112 -10.08 -0.59 -13.19
CA GLY A 112 -11.49 -0.44 -13.55
C GLY A 112 -11.78 -0.93 -14.98
N VAL A 113 -10.93 -0.58 -15.94
CA VAL A 113 -11.03 -1.06 -17.34
C VAL A 113 -10.88 -2.57 -17.42
N VAL A 114 -9.92 -3.17 -16.71
CA VAL A 114 -9.75 -4.62 -16.67
C VAL A 114 -10.99 -5.30 -16.09
N ILE A 115 -11.55 -4.77 -14.99
CA ILE A 115 -12.77 -5.32 -14.38
C ILE A 115 -13.94 -5.25 -15.37
N LEU A 116 -14.15 -4.11 -16.02
CA LEU A 116 -15.20 -3.96 -17.03
C LEU A 116 -15.02 -4.92 -18.20
N TRP A 117 -13.78 -5.08 -18.68
CA TRP A 117 -13.44 -6.03 -19.74
C TRP A 117 -13.74 -7.47 -19.32
N THR A 118 -13.36 -7.87 -18.10
CA THR A 118 -13.67 -9.21 -17.59
C THR A 118 -15.16 -9.45 -17.41
N LEU A 119 -15.92 -8.44 -16.97
CA LEU A 119 -17.38 -8.56 -16.80
C LEU A 119 -18.08 -8.66 -18.16
N GLY A 120 -17.63 -7.89 -19.16
CA GLY A 120 -18.13 -7.97 -20.53
C GLY A 120 -17.74 -9.26 -21.26
N ALA A 121 -16.57 -9.83 -20.95
CA ALA A 121 -16.14 -11.12 -21.51
C ALA A 121 -16.82 -12.34 -20.84
N CYS A 122 -17.40 -12.15 -19.66
CA CYS A 122 -18.17 -13.19 -18.93
C CYS A 122 -19.68 -13.12 -19.18
N ALA A 123 -20.18 -12.13 -19.91
CA ALA A 123 -21.59 -11.98 -20.32
C ALA A 123 -21.79 -12.51 -21.75
#